data_AF-A0A329M1J2-F1
#
_entry.id   AF-A0A329M1J2-F1
#
_cell.length_a   1.000
_cell.length_b   1.000
_cell.length_c   1.000
_cell.angle_alpha   90.00
_cell.angle_beta   90.00
_cell.angle_gamma   90.00
#
_symmetry.space_group_name_H-M   'P 1'
#
loop_
_entity.id
_entity.type
_entity.pdbx_description
1 polymer ?
#
loop_
_entity_poly.entity_id
_entity_poly.type
_entity_poly.pdbx_seq_one_letter_code
_entity_poly.pdbx_strand_id
1 'polypeptide(L)' 'MAGSPDALGALRECRTALTTAREWAEAARVRLAGVRQARAAELLEKLADDLAFVDRLSFVVEGDTRAR' A
#
# COMPACT_ATOMS: atom_id res chain seq x y z
N MET A 1 6.00 -21.72 -17.36
CA MET A 1 6.52 -20.34 -17.21
C MET A 1 5.67 -19.66 -16.17
N ALA A 2 6.23 -19.35 -14.99
CA ALA A 2 5.56 -18.45 -14.06
C ALA A 2 5.50 -17.08 -14.74
N GLY A 3 4.35 -16.73 -15.31
CA GLY A 3 4.17 -15.46 -16.00
C GLY A 3 4.42 -14.33 -15.00
N SER A 4 5.25 -13.36 -15.37
CA SER A 4 5.31 -12.11 -14.61
C SER A 4 3.87 -11.62 -14.38
N PRO A 5 3.51 -11.22 -13.16
CA PRO A 5 2.17 -10.71 -12.90
C PRO A 5 1.91 -9.57 -13.90
N ASP A 6 0.72 -9.58 -14.51
CA ASP A 6 0.29 -8.39 -15.26
C ASP A 6 0.31 -7.19 -14.30
N ALA A 7 0.48 -5.98 -14.85
CA ALA A 7 0.70 -4.80 -14.02
C ALA A 7 -0.42 -4.60 -12.97
N LEU A 8 -1.66 -5.04 -13.26
CA LEU A 8 -2.77 -5.01 -12.31
C LEU A 8 -2.60 -6.02 -11.18
N GLY A 9 -2.14 -7.24 -11.47
CA GLY A 9 -1.79 -8.24 -10.48
C GLY A 9 -0.74 -7.72 -9.49
N ALA A 10 0.34 -7.13 -10.01
CA ALA A 10 1.40 -6.55 -9.17
C ALA A 10 0.87 -5.40 -8.29
N LEU A 11 0.01 -4.54 -8.82
CA LEU A 11 -0.60 -3.44 -8.06
C LEU A 11 -1.57 -3.94 -6.97
N ARG A 12 -2.32 -5.01 -7.23
CA ARG A 12 -3.19 -5.65 -6.22
C ARG A 12 -2.40 -6.29 -5.09
N GLU A 13 -1.30 -6.96 -5.41
CA GLU A 13 -0.37 -7.51 -4.41
C GLU A 13 0.26 -6.40 -3.58
N CYS A 14 0.73 -5.33 -4.23
CA CYS A 14 1.27 -4.15 -3.56
C CYS A 14 0.26 -3.51 -2.59
N ARG A 15 -0.98 -3.29 -3.05
CA ARG A 15 -2.06 -2.75 -2.21
C ARG A 15 -2.34 -3.61 -0.98
N THR A 16 -2.36 -4.93 -1.16
CA THR A 16 -2.55 -5.89 -0.07
C THR A 16 -1.41 -5.77 0.95
N ALA A 17 -0.16 -5.77 0.50
CA ALA A 17 1.00 -5.63 1.36
C ALA A 17 1.00 -4.31 2.14
N LEU A 18 0.68 -3.19 1.49
CA LEU A 18 0.57 -1.87 2.13
C LEU A 18 -0.55 -1.83 3.16
N THR A 19 -1.70 -2.46 2.87
CA THR A 19 -2.83 -2.55 3.81
C THR A 19 -2.42 -3.33 5.06
N THR A 20 -1.79 -4.50 4.91
CA THR A 20 -1.29 -5.30 6.03
C THR A 20 -0.22 -4.55 6.83
N ALA A 21 0.72 -3.88 6.16
CA ALA A 21 1.73 -3.06 6.84
C ALA A 21 1.08 -1.93 7.66
N ARG A 22 0.02 -1.31 7.14
CA ARG A 22 -0.71 -0.23 7.82
C ARG A 22 -1.44 -0.74 9.07
N GLU A 23 -2.07 -1.90 9.00
CA GLU A 23 -2.69 -2.55 10.15
C GLU A 23 -1.65 -2.85 11.26
N TRP A 24 -0.47 -3.33 10.89
CA TRP A 24 0.62 -3.56 11.84
C TRP A 24 1.18 -2.29 12.44
N ALA A 25 1.34 -1.23 11.63
CA ALA A 25 1.77 0.08 12.11
C ALA A 25 0.76 0.68 13.09
N GLU A 26 -0.54 0.51 12.86
CA GLU A 26 -1.59 0.95 13.77
C GLU A 26 -1.55 0.17 15.09
N ALA A 27 -1.42 -1.16 15.01
CA ALA A 27 -1.26 -2.00 16.18
C ALA A 27 0.00 -1.62 17.00
N ALA A 28 1.09 -1.28 16.32
CA ALA A 28 2.32 -0.80 16.95
C ALA A 28 2.11 0.58 17.60
N ARG A 29 1.43 1.52 16.93
CA ARG A 29 1.12 2.86 17.46
C ARG A 29 0.35 2.79 18.78
N VAL A 30 -0.59 1.84 18.90
CA VAL A 30 -1.39 1.66 20.13
C VAL A 30 -0.59 1.03 21.29
N ARG A 31 0.49 0.29 20.99
CA ARG A 31 1.29 -0.45 22.00
C ARG A 31 2.61 0.23 22.38
N LEU A 32 3.10 1.14 21.53
CA LEU A 32 4.35 1.84 21.73
C LEU A 32 4.12 3.19 22.44
N ALA A 33 5.20 3.77 22.96
CA ALA A 33 5.18 5.07 23.63
C ALA A 33 6.33 5.97 23.16
N GLY A 34 6.14 7.28 23.32
CA GLY A 34 7.14 8.31 23.04
C GLY A 34 7.57 8.31 21.57
N VAL A 35 8.88 8.39 21.32
CA VAL A 35 9.44 8.46 19.96
C VAL A 35 9.03 7.27 19.11
N ARG A 36 8.92 6.06 19.68
CA ARG A 36 8.52 4.87 18.93
C ARG A 36 7.07 4.94 18.45
N GLN A 37 6.18 5.47 19.29
CA GLN A 37 4.79 5.73 18.91
C GLN A 37 4.71 6.79 17.80
N ALA A 38 5.48 7.88 17.93
CA ALA A 38 5.52 8.92 16.90
C ALA A 38 5.99 8.39 15.54
N ARG A 39 6.99 7.50 15.53
CA ARG A 39 7.44 6.83 14.30
C ARG A 39 6.40 5.89 13.71
N ALA A 40 5.65 5.17 14.53
CA ALA A 40 4.53 4.36 14.06
C ALA A 40 3.42 5.23 13.44
N ALA A 41 3.12 6.39 14.03
CA ALA A 41 2.18 7.36 13.47
C ALA A 41 2.66 7.94 12.12
N GLU A 42 3.93 8.33 12.03
CA GLU A 42 4.53 8.80 10.78
C GLU A 42 4.48 7.72 9.68
N LEU A 43 4.73 6.46 10.04
CA LEU A 43 4.63 5.34 9.11
C LEU A 43 3.20 5.16 8.59
N LEU A 44 2.18 5.33 9.43
CA LEU A 44 0.77 5.25 9.01
C LEU A 44 0.40 6.29 7.97
N GLU A 45 0.89 7.52 8.13
CA GLU A 45 0.66 8.60 7.17
C GLU A 45 1.30 8.27 5.82
N LYS A 46 2.57 7.84 5.83
CA LYS A 46 3.28 7.42 4.61
C LYS A 46 2.58 6.26 3.90
N LEU A 47 2.15 5.24 4.65
CA LEU A 47 1.42 4.11 4.09
C LEU A 47 0.05 4.52 3.53
N ALA A 48 -0.58 5.57 4.07
CA ALA A 48 -1.82 6.11 3.51
C ALA A 48 -1.58 6.81 2.16
N ASP A 49 -0.49 7.56 2.04
CA ASP A 49 -0.07 8.18 0.78
C ASP A 49 0.28 7.11 -0.27
N ASP A 50 1.02 6.07 0.12
CA ASP A 50 1.38 4.95 -0.76
C ASP A 50 0.13 4.18 -1.24
N LEU A 51 -0.84 3.94 -0.36
CA LEU A 51 -2.12 3.33 -0.75
C LEU A 51 -2.87 4.19 -1.77
N ALA A 52 -2.95 5.50 -1.53
CA ALA A 52 -3.59 6.43 -2.47
C ALA A 52 -2.86 6.46 -3.82
N PHE A 53 -1.53 6.35 -3.80
CA PHE A 53 -0.72 6.25 -5.03
C PHE A 53 -1.02 4.96 -5.79
N VAL A 54 -1.04 3.81 -5.12
CA VAL A 54 -1.34 2.51 -5.76
C VAL A 54 -2.75 2.48 -6.33
N ASP A 55 -3.74 3.04 -5.64
CA ASP A 55 -5.12 3.12 -6.14
C ASP A 55 -5.20 3.99 -7.41
N ARG A 56 -4.52 5.15 -7.45
CA ARG A 56 -4.44 5.99 -8.67
C ARG A 56 -3.75 5.28 -9.82
N LEU A 57 -2.63 4.60 -9.55
CA LEU A 57 -1.88 3.89 -10.58
C LEU A 57 -2.68 2.70 -11.14
N SER A 58 -3.43 2.00 -10.28
CA SER A 58 -4.35 0.94 -10.70
C SER A 58 -5.41 1.48 -11.66
N PHE A 59 -6.00 2.63 -11.37
CA PHE A 59 -6.96 3.27 -12.27
C PHE A 59 -6.37 3.59 -13.65
N VAL A 60 -5.13 4.11 -13.71
CA VAL A 60 -4.43 4.40 -14.97
C VAL A 60 -4.19 3.12 -15.77
N VAL A 61 -3.63 2.08 -15.13
CA VAL A 61 -3.33 0.81 -15.80
C VAL A 61 -4.61 0.11 -16.28
N GLU A 62 -5.71 0.17 -15.52
CA GLU A 62 -7.01 -0.34 -15.97
C GLU A 62 -7.51 0.42 -17.21
N GLY A 63 -7.36 1.75 -17.24
CA GLY A 63 -7.69 2.57 -18.40
C GLY A 63 -6.90 2.19 -19.65
N ASP A 64 -5.58 2.07 -19.52
CA ASP A 64 -4.68 1.67 -20.60
C ASP A 64 -4.99 0.26 -21.13
N THR A 65 -5.36 -0.66 -20.24
CA THR A 65 -5.72 -2.04 -20.63
C THR A 65 -7.04 -2.07 -21.41
N ARG A 66 -8.00 -1.20 -21.09
CA ARG A 66 -9.28 -1.10 -21.81
C ARG A 66 -9.19 -0.37 -23.14
N ALA A 67 -8.18 0.50 -23.30
CA ALA A 67 -7.96 1.27 -24.53
C ALA A 67 -7.15 0.52 -25.60
N ARG A 68 -6.62 -0.66 -25.28
CA ARG A 68 -5.93 -1.58 -26.20
C ARG A 68 -6.89 -2.53 -26.88
#